data_AF-A0A7S6UQR9-F1
#
_entry.id   AF-A0A7S6UQR9-F1
#
_cell.length_a   1.000
_cell.length_b   1.000
_cell.length_c   1.000
_cell.angle_alpha   90.00
_cell.angle_beta   90.00
_cell.angle_gamma   90.00
#
_symmetry.space_group_name_H-M   'P 1'
#
loop_
_entity.id
_entity.type
_entity.pdbx_description
1 polymer ?
#
loop_
_entity_poly.entity_id
_entity_poly.type
_entity_poly.pdbx_seq_one_letter_code
_entity_poly.pdbx_strand_id
1 'polypeptide(L)'
;MDRTRLWLVAAVIVAGLWSWSQYRQAPVLPSPPTVQSPAREGDPVASANSPTAAPAPAKVRQPRYPTFLPVEAHPVLDAIARGGPYAYRQDDGVFQNRERLLPQRPRGHYREYTVPSPGAADRGARRIVTGGDPPTEYFYTDDHYGSFRPFEVTP
;
A
#
# COMPACT_ATOMS: atom_id res chain seq x y z
N MET A 1 41.35 -28.62 -6.41
CA MET A 1 39.90 -28.51 -6.14
C MET A 1 39.30 -29.86 -6.43
N ASP A 2 39.00 -30.59 -5.38
CA ASP A 2 38.93 -32.05 -5.41
C ASP A 2 37.51 -32.46 -5.79
N ARG A 3 37.38 -33.40 -6.74
CA ARG A 3 36.09 -33.82 -7.33
C ARG A 3 35.02 -34.21 -6.28
N THR A 4 35.44 -34.61 -5.09
CA THR A 4 34.60 -34.91 -3.93
C THR A 4 33.92 -33.69 -3.31
N ARG A 5 34.53 -32.50 -3.37
CA ARG A 5 33.95 -31.25 -2.84
C ARG A 5 32.87 -30.66 -3.74
N LEU A 6 32.93 -30.95 -5.04
CA LEU A 6 31.94 -30.52 -6.05
C LEU A 6 30.60 -31.26 -5.91
N TRP A 7 30.62 -32.54 -5.53
CA TRP A 7 29.40 -33.32 -5.34
C TRP A 7 28.59 -32.90 -4.11
N LEU A 8 29.24 -32.45 -3.04
CA LEU A 8 28.56 -31.99 -1.83
C LEU A 8 27.80 -30.67 -2.05
N VAL A 9 28.36 -29.74 -2.83
CA VAL A 9 27.69 -28.48 -3.16
C VAL A 9 26.48 -28.73 -4.07
N ALA A 10 26.60 -29.63 -5.04
CA ALA A 10 25.48 -30.00 -5.92
C ALA A 10 24.33 -30.66 -5.14
N ALA A 11 24.63 -31.53 -4.18
CA ALA A 11 23.61 -32.20 -3.35
C ALA A 11 22.83 -31.21 -2.46
N VAL A 12 23.50 -30.19 -1.89
CA VAL A 12 22.84 -29.14 -1.09
C VAL A 12 21.94 -28.26 -1.94
N ILE A 13 22.34 -27.93 -3.18
CA ILE A 13 21.51 -27.13 -4.10
C ILE A 13 20.26 -27.91 -4.51
N VAL A 14 20.38 -29.20 -4.83
CA VAL A 14 19.23 -30.04 -5.19
C VAL A 14 18.29 -30.22 -3.99
N ALA A 15 18.81 -30.44 -2.78
CA ALA A 15 17.99 -30.52 -1.57
C ALA A 15 17.27 -29.19 -1.24
N GLY A 16 17.96 -28.05 -1.43
CA GLY A 16 17.35 -26.73 -1.27
C GLY A 16 16.25 -26.43 -2.29
N LEU A 17 16.43 -26.84 -3.55
CA LEU A 17 15.41 -26.71 -4.61
C LEU A 17 14.21 -27.64 -4.38
N TRP A 18 14.44 -28.85 -3.84
CA TRP A 18 13.36 -29.78 -3.48
C TRP A 18 12.59 -29.34 -2.23
N SER A 19 13.24 -28.64 -1.29
CA SER A 19 12.58 -28.10 -0.09
C SER A 19 11.71 -26.87 -0.41
N TRP A 20 12.08 -26.03 -1.39
CA TRP A 20 11.24 -24.91 -1.82
C TRP A 20 9.95 -25.38 -2.55
N SER A 21 9.96 -26.52 -3.23
CA SER A 21 8.76 -27.02 -3.94
C SER A 21 7.64 -27.49 -3.00
N GLN A 22 7.97 -27.87 -1.76
CA GLN A 22 7.02 -28.38 -0.77
C GLN A 22 6.23 -27.27 -0.03
N TYR A 23 6.67 -26.00 -0.09
CA TYR A 23 5.94 -24.88 0.53
C TYR A 23 4.91 -24.21 -0.40
N ARG A 24 4.66 -24.78 -1.59
CA ARG A 24 3.68 -24.29 -2.56
C ARG A 24 2.26 -24.83 -2.38
N GLN A 25 1.89 -25.31 -1.19
CA GLN A 25 0.53 -25.71 -0.90
C GLN A 25 0.01 -24.95 0.32
N ALA A 26 -0.64 -23.81 0.06
CA ALA A 26 -1.54 -23.23 1.04
C ALA A 26 -2.87 -24.01 1.00
N PRO A 27 -3.46 -24.35 2.16
CA PRO A 27 -4.74 -25.04 2.21
C PRO A 27 -5.85 -24.17 1.60
N VAL A 28 -6.66 -24.76 0.73
CA VAL A 28 -7.89 -24.17 0.21
C VAL A 28 -8.88 -24.06 1.38
N LEU A 29 -9.15 -22.85 1.84
CA LEU A 29 -10.26 -22.60 2.76
C LEU A 29 -11.58 -22.59 1.95
N PRO A 30 -12.65 -23.25 2.42
CA PRO A 30 -13.96 -23.14 1.79
C PRO A 30 -14.54 -21.72 1.98
N SER A 31 -15.13 -21.18 0.91
CA SER A 31 -15.88 -19.92 0.94
C SER A 31 -17.09 -20.01 1.86
N PRO A 32 -17.42 -18.97 2.65
CA PRO A 32 -18.67 -18.93 3.40
C PRO A 32 -19.87 -18.76 2.43
N PRO A 33 -21.04 -19.34 2.74
CA PRO A 33 -22.26 -19.05 1.99
C PRO A 33 -22.73 -17.62 2.29
N THR A 34 -22.90 -16.80 1.25
CA THR A 34 -23.62 -15.53 1.37
C THR A 34 -25.11 -15.81 1.52
N VAL A 35 -25.62 -15.57 2.72
CA VAL A 35 -27.06 -15.51 3.03
C VAL A 35 -27.67 -14.33 2.26
N GLN A 36 -28.69 -14.59 1.45
CA GLN A 36 -29.55 -13.55 0.88
C GLN A 36 -30.38 -12.90 1.99
N SER A 37 -30.24 -11.59 2.16
CA SER A 37 -31.17 -10.79 2.97
C SER A 37 -32.36 -10.35 2.11
N PRO A 38 -33.61 -10.54 2.56
CA PRO A 38 -34.78 -10.07 1.83
C PRO A 38 -34.95 -8.55 1.98
N ALA A 39 -35.37 -7.93 0.90
CA ALA A 39 -35.86 -6.55 0.86
C ALA A 39 -37.02 -6.36 1.86
N ARG A 40 -36.97 -5.27 2.64
CA ARG A 40 -38.16 -4.69 3.25
C ARG A 40 -38.31 -3.25 2.78
N GLU A 41 -39.33 -3.10 1.95
CA GLU A 41 -40.02 -1.88 1.60
C GLU A 41 -40.66 -1.25 2.83
N GLY A 42 -40.56 0.07 2.96
CA GLY A 42 -41.15 0.82 4.08
C GLY A 42 -40.70 2.27 4.13
N ASP A 43 -41.27 3.10 3.26
CA ASP A 43 -41.55 4.52 3.54
C ASP A 43 -43.01 4.62 4.04
N PRO A 44 -43.48 5.68 4.77
CA PRO A 44 -42.99 7.07 4.69
C PRO A 44 -43.00 7.92 6.00
N VAL A 45 -42.63 9.20 5.80
CA VAL A 45 -42.98 10.49 6.47
C VAL A 45 -42.36 10.93 7.81
N ALA A 46 -41.56 12.00 7.68
CA ALA A 46 -41.63 13.30 8.36
C ALA A 46 -41.29 13.42 9.86
N SER A 47 -40.17 14.11 10.14
CA SER A 47 -40.18 15.24 11.07
C SER A 47 -39.03 16.19 10.76
N ALA A 48 -39.35 17.23 9.98
CA ALA A 48 -38.53 18.43 9.89
C ALA A 48 -38.85 19.27 11.12
N ASN A 49 -37.86 19.47 12.01
CA ASN A 49 -37.62 20.72 12.74
C ASN A 49 -36.41 20.55 13.67
N SER A 50 -35.30 21.17 13.29
CA SER A 50 -34.25 21.58 14.22
C SER A 50 -33.75 22.95 13.78
N PRO A 51 -33.53 23.87 14.71
CA PRO A 51 -33.42 25.29 14.41
C PRO A 51 -32.10 25.60 13.70
N THR A 52 -32.18 26.45 12.69
CA THR A 52 -31.04 27.06 11.99
C THR A 52 -30.22 27.88 12.98
N ALA A 53 -29.17 27.26 13.54
CA ALA A 53 -28.04 28.00 14.07
C ALA A 53 -27.29 28.62 12.88
N ALA A 54 -27.11 29.94 12.91
CA ALA A 54 -26.33 30.68 11.92
C ALA A 54 -24.94 30.03 11.71
N PRO A 55 -24.44 29.91 10.46
CA PRO A 55 -23.12 29.33 10.24
C PRO A 55 -22.07 30.22 10.87
N ALA A 56 -21.38 29.72 11.90
CA ALA A 56 -20.09 30.24 12.30
C ALA A 56 -19.17 30.30 11.07
N PRO A 57 -18.27 31.29 10.95
CA PRO A 57 -17.38 31.39 9.79
C PRO A 57 -16.62 30.07 9.66
N ALA A 58 -16.89 29.34 8.57
CA ALA A 58 -16.25 28.08 8.29
C ALA A 58 -14.74 28.33 8.20
N LYS A 59 -14.00 27.93 9.23
CA LYS A 59 -12.55 27.90 9.21
C LYS A 59 -12.17 27.07 7.98
N VAL A 60 -11.56 27.70 6.97
CA VAL A 60 -11.19 27.02 5.72
C VAL A 60 -10.34 25.81 6.10
N ARG A 61 -10.90 24.62 5.92
CA ARG A 61 -10.22 23.37 6.24
C ARG A 61 -9.14 23.19 5.19
N GLN A 62 -7.88 23.36 5.60
CA GLN A 62 -6.74 23.06 4.75
C GLN A 62 -6.86 21.60 4.26
N PRO A 63 -6.64 21.32 2.96
CA PRO A 63 -6.65 19.94 2.49
C PRO A 63 -5.51 19.16 3.15
N ARG A 64 -5.82 17.98 3.70
CA ARG A 64 -4.85 17.10 4.38
C ARG A 64 -3.71 16.66 3.45
N TYR A 65 -4.03 16.49 2.17
CA TYR A 65 -3.14 16.00 1.13
C TYR A 65 -3.10 16.97 -0.05
N PRO A 66 -1.97 17.10 -0.75
CA PRO A 66 -1.87 17.91 -1.97
C PRO A 66 -2.82 17.44 -3.07
N THR A 67 -3.34 18.40 -3.84
CA THR A 67 -4.32 18.15 -4.92
C THR A 67 -3.76 17.39 -6.13
N PHE A 68 -2.44 17.28 -6.26
CA PHE A 68 -1.83 16.51 -7.36
C PHE A 68 -1.86 15.00 -7.11
N LEU A 69 -2.08 14.56 -5.87
CA LEU A 69 -2.19 13.15 -5.57
C LEU A 69 -3.53 12.63 -6.11
N PRO A 70 -3.54 11.44 -6.73
CA PRO A 70 -4.79 10.79 -7.09
C PRO A 70 -5.57 10.42 -5.83
N VAL A 71 -6.90 10.40 -5.90
CA VAL A 71 -7.76 10.09 -4.74
C VAL A 71 -7.46 8.70 -4.16
N GLU A 72 -7.00 7.77 -4.98
CA GLU A 72 -6.57 6.43 -4.59
C GLU A 72 -5.34 6.43 -3.66
N ALA A 73 -4.57 7.51 -3.60
CA ALA A 73 -3.44 7.65 -2.68
C ALA A 73 -3.87 7.89 -1.23
N HIS A 74 -5.05 8.47 -1.00
CA HIS A 74 -5.54 8.79 0.35
C HIS A 74 -5.65 7.56 1.27
N PRO A 75 -6.33 6.46 0.90
CA PRO A 75 -6.41 5.27 1.75
C PRO A 75 -5.04 4.63 2.00
N VAL A 76 -4.09 4.78 1.08
CA VAL A 76 -2.72 4.29 1.24
C VAL A 76 -1.98 5.11 2.30
N LEU A 77 -2.09 6.45 2.24
CA LEU A 77 -1.51 7.34 3.25
C LEU A 77 -2.12 7.13 4.64
N ASP A 78 -3.42 6.88 4.70
CA ASP A 78 -4.12 6.53 5.93
C ASP A 78 -3.63 5.19 6.51
N ALA A 79 -3.36 4.19 5.66
CA ALA A 79 -2.78 2.92 6.09
C ALA A 79 -1.34 3.10 6.59
N ILE A 80 -0.51 3.87 5.88
CA ILE A 80 0.85 4.23 6.30
C ILE A 80 0.83 4.89 7.69
N ALA A 81 -0.06 5.87 7.90
CA ALA A 81 -0.16 6.58 9.17
C ALA A 81 -0.54 5.66 10.36
N ARG A 82 -1.25 4.57 10.11
CA ARG A 82 -1.64 3.58 11.13
C ARG A 82 -0.70 2.38 11.24
N GLY A 83 0.30 2.26 10.36
CA GLY A 83 1.19 1.09 10.29
C GLY A 83 0.57 -0.15 9.66
N GLY A 84 -0.42 0.00 8.78
CA GLY A 84 -1.13 -1.09 8.11
C GLY A 84 -2.52 -1.38 8.69
N PRO A 85 -3.18 -2.49 8.26
CA PRO A 85 -2.72 -3.45 7.25
C PRO A 85 -2.61 -2.82 5.85
N TYR A 86 -1.77 -3.42 5.00
CA TYR A 86 -1.56 -2.96 3.62
C TYR A 86 -2.25 -3.87 2.60
N ALA A 87 -2.70 -3.30 1.49
CA ALA A 87 -3.49 -4.00 0.48
C ALA A 87 -2.67 -4.99 -0.34
N TYR A 88 -1.40 -4.68 -0.61
CA TYR A 88 -0.51 -5.53 -1.40
C TYR A 88 0.61 -6.09 -0.55
N ARG A 89 0.96 -7.36 -0.80
CA ARG A 89 2.03 -8.07 -0.10
C ARG A 89 3.43 -7.46 -0.25
N GLN A 90 3.62 -6.56 -1.22
CA GLN A 90 4.87 -5.85 -1.47
C GLN A 90 4.94 -4.49 -0.76
N ASP A 91 3.80 -3.99 -0.28
CA ASP A 91 3.75 -2.74 0.46
C ASP A 91 4.56 -2.87 1.76
N ASP A 92 5.15 -1.76 2.20
CA ASP A 92 6.13 -1.70 3.29
C ASP A 92 7.48 -2.41 2.99
N GLY A 93 7.66 -2.84 1.73
CA GLY A 93 8.93 -3.31 1.20
C GLY A 93 10.00 -2.22 1.19
N VAL A 94 11.26 -2.61 1.32
CA VAL A 94 12.39 -1.67 1.24
C VAL A 94 12.56 -1.16 -0.19
N PHE A 95 12.42 0.16 -0.37
CA PHE A 95 12.81 0.83 -1.60
C PHE A 95 14.32 1.12 -1.58
N GLN A 96 15.05 0.59 -2.56
CA GLN A 96 16.51 0.63 -2.52
C GLN A 96 17.13 1.93 -3.05
N ASN A 97 16.36 2.78 -3.73
CA ASN A 97 16.84 4.02 -4.35
C ASN A 97 18.13 3.80 -5.19
N ARG A 98 18.15 2.78 -6.06
CA ARG A 98 19.35 2.37 -6.82
C ARG A 98 19.75 3.41 -7.87
N GLU A 99 18.74 4.01 -8.47
CA GLU A 99 18.82 5.06 -9.48
C GLU A 99 19.17 6.43 -8.86
N ARG A 100 19.16 6.51 -7.51
CA ARG A 100 19.53 7.71 -6.72
C ARG A 100 18.69 8.95 -7.08
N LEU A 101 17.42 8.74 -7.39
CA LEU A 101 16.46 9.81 -7.67
C LEU A 101 15.93 10.48 -6.39
N LEU A 102 16.00 9.79 -5.25
CA LEU A 102 15.76 10.35 -3.92
C LEU A 102 17.09 10.69 -3.22
N PRO A 103 17.08 11.52 -2.16
CA PRO A 103 18.27 11.77 -1.36
C PRO A 103 18.98 10.49 -0.90
N GLN A 104 20.31 10.53 -0.82
CA GLN A 104 21.08 9.36 -0.36
C GLN A 104 20.90 9.17 1.15
N ARG A 105 20.48 7.97 1.53
CA ARG A 105 20.21 7.55 2.91
C ARG A 105 20.73 6.13 3.15
N PRO A 106 20.93 5.70 4.43
CA PRO A 106 21.28 4.32 4.74
C PRO A 106 20.29 3.31 4.16
N ARG A 107 20.75 2.08 3.92
CA ARG A 107 19.90 0.99 3.43
C ARG A 107 18.74 0.75 4.39
N GLY A 108 17.53 0.60 3.86
CA GLY A 108 16.31 0.39 4.65
C GLY A 108 15.60 1.68 5.08
N HIS A 109 16.16 2.85 4.80
CA HIS A 109 15.52 4.14 5.12
C HIS A 109 14.20 4.36 4.38
N TYR A 110 14.10 3.88 3.12
CA TYR A 110 12.93 4.09 2.29
C TYR A 110 12.03 2.86 2.23
N ARG A 111 10.71 3.08 2.31
CA ARG A 111 9.65 2.07 2.16
C ARG A 111 8.76 2.41 0.97
N GLU A 112 8.24 1.41 0.26
CA GLU A 112 7.33 1.61 -0.86
C GLU A 112 5.92 1.08 -0.60
N TYR A 113 4.93 1.77 -1.19
CA TYR A 113 3.52 1.43 -1.09
C TYR A 113 2.84 1.62 -2.44
N THR A 114 1.95 0.69 -2.78
CA THR A 114 1.19 0.70 -4.02
C THR A 114 0.05 1.70 -3.95
N VAL A 115 -0.05 2.57 -4.96
CA VAL A 115 -1.26 3.37 -5.19
C VAL A 115 -2.04 2.70 -6.33
N PRO A 116 -3.28 2.22 -6.10
CA PRO A 116 -4.07 1.59 -7.14
C PRO A 116 -4.28 2.51 -8.36
N SER A 117 -4.18 1.94 -9.55
CA SER A 117 -4.62 2.57 -10.79
C SER A 117 -5.98 1.98 -11.19
N PRO A 118 -7.06 2.78 -11.29
CA PRO A 118 -8.36 2.28 -11.73
C PRO A 118 -8.26 1.53 -13.05
N GLY A 119 -8.86 0.33 -13.11
CA GLY A 119 -8.87 -0.53 -14.30
C GLY A 119 -7.56 -1.28 -14.58
N ALA A 120 -6.49 -1.10 -13.78
CA ALA A 120 -5.29 -1.91 -13.91
C ALA A 120 -5.55 -3.36 -13.45
N ALA A 121 -5.09 -4.33 -14.23
CA ALA A 121 -5.15 -5.75 -13.87
C ALA A 121 -4.06 -6.15 -12.86
N ASP A 122 -3.05 -5.31 -12.70
CA ASP A 122 -1.92 -5.48 -11.78
C ASP A 122 -1.81 -4.30 -10.80
N ARG A 123 -0.64 -4.15 -10.16
CA ARG A 123 -0.36 -3.06 -9.20
C ARG A 123 -0.25 -1.68 -9.85
N GLY A 124 -0.25 -1.58 -11.17
CA GLY A 124 -0.01 -0.35 -11.92
C GLY A 124 1.38 0.25 -11.67
N ALA A 125 1.59 1.46 -12.19
CA ALA A 125 2.86 2.19 -12.10
C ALA A 125 2.97 3.09 -10.85
N ARG A 126 1.85 3.43 -10.21
CA ARG A 126 1.81 4.48 -9.18
C ARG A 126 2.28 3.97 -7.82
N ARG A 127 3.13 4.74 -7.14
CA ARG A 127 3.64 4.41 -5.80
C ARG A 127 3.76 5.63 -4.92
N ILE A 128 3.67 5.40 -3.62
CA ILE A 128 4.21 6.30 -2.60
C ILE A 128 5.50 5.66 -2.08
N VAL A 129 6.54 6.47 -1.93
CA VAL A 129 7.76 6.11 -1.20
C VAL A 129 7.85 6.99 0.03
N THR A 130 8.02 6.39 1.20
CA THR A 130 8.27 7.12 2.46
C THR A 130 9.71 6.96 2.89
N GLY A 131 10.23 7.95 3.62
CA GLY A 131 11.54 7.89 4.27
C GLY A 131 11.42 8.05 5.78
N GLY A 132 12.18 7.25 6.54
CA GLY A 132 12.19 7.26 8.00
C GLY A 132 11.22 6.26 8.65
N ASP A 133 11.37 6.07 9.95
CA ASP A 133 10.50 5.26 10.80
C ASP A 133 10.36 5.94 12.19
N PRO A 134 9.26 6.65 12.48
CA PRO A 134 8.10 6.84 11.61
C PRO A 134 8.42 7.70 10.36
N PRO A 135 7.60 7.62 9.29
CA PRO A 135 7.79 8.42 8.08
C PRO A 135 7.86 9.93 8.34
N THR A 136 8.89 10.59 7.80
CA THR A 136 9.06 12.04 7.82
C THR A 136 9.22 12.64 6.42
N GLU A 137 9.53 11.81 5.43
CA GLU A 137 9.68 12.20 4.03
C GLU A 137 8.64 11.42 3.18
N TYR A 138 7.98 12.09 2.22
CA TYR A 138 7.01 11.46 1.33
C TYR A 138 7.27 11.85 -0.12
N PHE A 139 7.23 10.85 -0.99
CA PHE A 139 7.43 11.00 -2.43
C PHE A 139 6.38 10.22 -3.19
N TYR A 140 5.90 10.77 -4.30
CA TYR A 140 4.96 10.12 -5.20
C TYR A 140 5.60 9.92 -6.57
N THR A 141 5.34 8.77 -7.19
CA THR A 141 5.68 8.45 -8.58
C THR A 141 4.43 7.91 -9.26
N ASP A 142 4.16 8.35 -10.49
CA ASP A 142 3.11 7.82 -11.36
C ASP A 142 3.67 7.03 -12.55
N ASP A 143 4.99 6.94 -12.67
CA ASP A 143 5.74 6.36 -13.79
C ASP A 143 6.65 5.20 -13.39
N HIS A 144 6.32 4.52 -12.29
CA HIS A 144 7.03 3.34 -11.79
C HIS A 144 8.52 3.62 -11.50
N TYR A 145 8.76 4.63 -10.64
CA TYR A 145 10.08 5.07 -10.18
C TYR A 145 10.94 5.77 -11.25
N GLY A 146 10.34 6.21 -12.36
CA GLY A 146 11.04 7.01 -13.37
C GLY A 146 11.29 8.45 -12.91
N SER A 147 10.38 9.01 -12.11
CA SER A 147 10.47 10.33 -11.51
C SER A 147 9.73 10.37 -10.17
N PHE A 148 10.07 11.36 -9.35
CA PHE A 148 9.45 11.54 -8.03
C PHE A 148 9.03 12.99 -7.80
N ARG A 149 7.88 13.16 -7.18
CA ARG A 149 7.41 14.43 -6.64
C ARG A 149 7.37 14.37 -5.12
N PRO A 150 8.17 15.16 -4.40
CA PRO A 150 8.08 15.25 -2.94
C PRO A 150 6.77 15.94 -2.53
N PHE A 151 6.25 15.57 -1.36
CA PHE A 151 5.12 16.26 -0.74
C PHE A 151 5.13 16.18 0.77
N GLU A 152 4.28 17.01 1.37
CA GLU A 152 4.04 17.05 2.80
C GLU A 152 2.66 16.48 3.11
N VAL A 153 2.56 15.79 4.25
CA VAL A 153 1.29 15.36 4.84
C VAL A 153 1.00 16.28 6.01
N THR A 154 -0.12 17.02 5.94
CA THR A 154 -0.53 17.86 7.06
C THR A 154 -1.26 16.99 8.09
N PRO A 155 -0.90 17.08 9.38
CA PRO A 155 -1.53 16.30 10.45
C PRO A 155 -3.03 16.55 10.59
#